data_AF-A0A8H6FUP3-F1
#
_entry.id   AF-A0A8H6FUP3-F1
#
_cell.length_a   1.000
_cell.length_b   1.000
_cell.length_c   1.000
_cell.angle_alpha   90.00
_cell.angle_beta   90.00
_cell.angle_gamma   90.00
#
_symmetry.space_group_name_H-M   'P 1'
#
loop_
_entity.id
_entity.type
_entity.pdbx_description
1 polymer ?
#
loop_
_entity_poly.entity_id
_entity_poly.type
_entity_poly.pdbx_seq_one_letter_code
_entity_poly.pdbx_strand_id
1 'polypeptide(L)'
;MKAVSRDRQGVARGKKWPSRTHNYSPQRSKFPFYLEFEINPNSQPFYTSLQTITKSLTPELTTNLPTIRTHSLTHSLTHTFATSTPRTTMPPPRPSILCLHGSGTSAAIFSAQTRRLRSALRPYFDLIFVDAPIPSPPGPGVLPFFSDSGPYYKWFSPTTTTTTTTTTVEARQRTTSEIAAVTAAIERGLAKQGRRVAEMAGVLGFSQGTVAAALLLWLGRGGEGGWAGLRFGVMLCGGCRADVVGMIGDRLAVPTVHLHGLADPFLHASRLLTECFRPEFLTVMEFEGGHHCPSGEGDVDRLAGLVVEVGGGGGRRGRGGGGVTAAFGVV
;
A
#
# COMPACT_ATOMS: atom_id res chain seq x y z
N MET A 1 -34.81 88.82 -13.46
CA MET A 1 -33.84 89.42 -12.51
C MET A 1 -32.75 88.40 -12.21
N LYS A 2 -31.47 88.79 -12.45
CA LYS A 2 -30.16 88.27 -11.97
C LYS A 2 -30.01 86.74 -11.70
N ALA A 3 -29.27 85.94 -12.47
CA ALA A 3 -27.82 85.90 -12.79
C ALA A 3 -26.95 85.13 -11.77
N VAL A 4 -26.13 84.18 -12.30
CA VAL A 4 -24.75 83.81 -11.88
C VAL A 4 -24.64 82.94 -10.59
N SER A 5 -23.74 81.96 -10.40
CA SER A 5 -22.75 81.20 -11.19
C SER A 5 -22.27 79.99 -10.37
N ARG A 6 -21.50 79.12 -11.03
CA ARG A 6 -20.69 78.01 -10.48
C ARG A 6 -19.64 78.47 -9.44
N ASP A 7 -19.37 77.61 -8.47
CA ASP A 7 -18.04 77.18 -7.95
C ASP A 7 -18.28 76.01 -6.96
N ARG A 8 -17.78 74.78 -7.15
CA ARG A 8 -16.42 74.19 -7.01
C ARG A 8 -15.83 74.20 -5.58
N GLN A 9 -15.69 72.96 -5.08
CA GLN A 9 -14.76 72.40 -4.10
C GLN A 9 -15.03 72.56 -2.60
N GLY A 10 -14.92 71.43 -1.87
CA GLY A 10 -14.57 71.45 -0.44
C GLY A 10 -15.24 70.42 0.47
N VAL A 11 -14.75 69.16 0.42
CA VAL A 11 -14.53 68.25 1.57
C VAL A 11 -15.68 67.99 2.56
N ALA A 12 -16.18 66.74 2.62
CA ALA A 12 -16.19 65.94 3.86
C ALA A 12 -16.85 64.56 3.71
N ARG A 13 -16.31 63.62 4.51
CA ARG A 13 -16.86 62.33 4.97
C ARG A 13 -16.57 61.11 4.09
N GLY A 14 -15.44 60.50 4.41
CA GLY A 14 -15.08 59.16 3.97
C GLY A 14 -16.05 58.09 4.41
N LYS A 15 -16.08 57.01 3.64
CA LYS A 15 -16.41 55.69 4.13
C LYS A 15 -15.19 54.82 3.93
N LYS A 16 -14.45 54.67 5.03
CA LYS A 16 -13.48 53.61 5.23
C LYS A 16 -14.18 52.28 4.93
N TRP A 17 -13.56 51.46 4.10
CA TRP A 17 -13.81 50.03 4.05
C TRP A 17 -13.62 49.46 5.46
N PRO A 18 -14.56 48.67 5.99
CA PRO A 18 -14.31 47.97 7.24
C PRO A 18 -13.26 46.88 6.99
N SER A 19 -12.03 47.19 7.38
CA SER A 19 -11.00 46.23 7.72
C SER A 19 -11.50 45.37 8.88
N ARG A 20 -12.21 44.28 8.57
CA ARG A 20 -12.45 43.20 9.53
C ARG A 20 -11.24 42.28 9.52
N THR A 21 -10.29 42.61 10.38
CA THR A 21 -9.34 41.66 10.95
C THR A 21 -10.13 40.53 11.61
N HIS A 22 -10.32 39.41 10.91
CA HIS A 22 -10.68 38.17 11.57
C HIS A 22 -9.40 37.63 12.20
N ASN A 23 -9.28 37.86 13.51
CA ASN A 23 -8.38 37.10 14.37
C ASN A 23 -8.77 35.62 14.26
N TYR A 24 -8.08 34.89 13.38
CA TYR A 24 -8.10 33.44 13.38
C TYR A 24 -7.20 32.99 14.54
N SER A 25 -7.80 32.90 15.73
CA SER A 25 -7.21 32.15 16.82
C SER A 25 -7.13 30.69 16.38
N PRO A 26 -5.95 30.03 16.37
CA PRO A 26 -5.91 28.61 16.13
C PRO A 26 -6.54 27.94 17.35
N GLN A 27 -7.81 27.54 17.22
CA GLN A 27 -8.41 26.57 18.12
C GLN A 27 -7.54 25.32 18.05
N ARG A 28 -6.73 25.11 19.10
CA ARG A 28 -6.07 23.84 19.40
C ARG A 28 -7.15 22.76 19.35
N SER A 29 -7.17 21.99 18.27
CA SER A 29 -7.91 20.74 18.21
C SER A 29 -7.31 19.81 19.26
N LYS A 30 -8.01 19.67 20.39
CA LYS A 30 -7.70 18.67 21.41
C LYS A 30 -8.05 17.30 20.84
N PHE A 31 -7.08 16.64 20.20
CA PHE A 31 -7.13 15.20 20.01
C PHE A 31 -6.68 14.52 21.31
N PRO A 32 -7.39 13.52 21.83
CA PRO A 32 -7.02 12.91 23.10
C PRO A 32 -5.76 12.05 22.91
N PHE A 33 -4.79 12.32 23.78
CA PHE A 33 -3.72 11.47 24.30
C PHE A 33 -3.63 10.03 23.76
N TYR A 34 -2.47 9.67 23.20
CA TYR A 34 -1.99 8.28 23.20
C TYR A 34 -0.79 8.18 24.15
N LEU A 35 -0.91 7.26 25.10
CA LEU A 35 0.10 6.91 26.10
C LEU A 35 1.32 6.28 25.42
N GLU A 36 2.52 6.69 25.85
CA GLU A 36 3.74 5.90 25.70
C GLU A 36 3.54 4.57 26.43
N PHE A 37 3.68 3.45 25.71
CA PHE A 37 3.74 2.12 26.31
C PHE A 37 5.09 1.48 26.00
N GLU A 38 5.79 1.09 27.06
CA GLU A 38 6.99 0.26 26.98
C GLU A 38 6.67 -1.09 26.31
N ILE A 39 7.47 -1.44 25.31
CA ILE A 39 7.43 -2.72 24.61
C ILE A 39 7.99 -3.79 25.55
N ASN A 40 7.18 -4.78 25.93
CA ASN A 40 7.62 -5.92 26.73
C ASN A 40 8.32 -6.97 25.83
N PRO A 41 9.62 -7.25 26.03
CA PRO A 41 10.40 -8.14 25.16
C PRO A 41 10.14 -9.65 25.36
N ASN A 42 9.26 -10.07 26.29
CA ASN A 42 9.09 -11.48 26.66
C ASN A 42 7.84 -12.18 26.06
N SER A 43 7.28 -11.70 24.94
CA SER A 43 6.13 -12.38 24.31
C SER A 43 6.56 -13.55 23.40
N GLN A 44 6.03 -14.74 23.68
CA GLN A 44 6.31 -15.99 22.95
C GLN A 44 5.79 -15.95 21.49
N PRO A 45 6.46 -16.61 20.52
CA PRO A 45 6.16 -16.46 19.09
C PRO A 45 4.79 -17.04 18.68
N PHE A 46 4.09 -16.30 17.83
CA PHE A 46 2.68 -16.43 17.45
C PHE A 46 2.37 -17.50 16.37
N TYR A 47 3.37 -18.24 15.89
CA TYR A 47 3.26 -19.07 14.67
C TYR A 47 2.30 -20.27 14.78
N THR A 48 2.07 -20.82 15.97
CA THR A 48 1.34 -22.09 16.10
C THR A 48 -0.18 -21.97 15.94
N SER A 49 -0.77 -20.78 16.15
CA SER A 49 -2.24 -20.63 16.17
C SER A 49 -2.90 -20.41 14.80
N LEU A 50 -2.16 -19.90 13.80
CA LEU A 50 -2.72 -19.61 12.46
C LEU A 50 -2.85 -20.87 11.59
N GLN A 51 -2.00 -21.88 11.83
CA GLN A 51 -2.03 -23.18 11.14
C GLN A 51 -3.32 -23.99 11.43
N THR A 52 -3.92 -23.84 12.60
CA THR A 52 -5.09 -24.63 13.02
C THR A 52 -6.38 -24.14 12.39
N ILE A 53 -6.49 -22.83 12.13
CA ILE A 53 -7.73 -22.20 11.64
C ILE A 53 -7.81 -22.27 10.10
N THR A 54 -6.69 -22.20 9.40
CA THR A 54 -6.68 -22.34 7.93
C THR A 54 -7.03 -23.76 7.46
N LYS A 55 -6.78 -24.79 8.28
CA LYS A 55 -7.17 -26.17 7.98
C LYS A 55 -8.66 -26.47 8.17
N SER A 56 -9.41 -25.67 8.94
CA SER A 56 -10.82 -25.96 9.25
C SER A 56 -11.83 -25.47 8.19
N LEU A 57 -11.35 -24.86 7.09
CA LEU A 57 -12.21 -24.26 6.05
C LEU A 57 -12.13 -24.92 4.67
N THR A 58 -11.53 -26.11 4.54
CA THR A 58 -11.54 -26.88 3.29
C THR A 58 -12.36 -28.16 3.44
N PRO A 59 -13.43 -28.39 2.66
CA PRO A 59 -14.02 -29.71 2.57
C PRO A 59 -13.10 -30.63 1.75
N GLU A 60 -12.75 -31.77 2.35
CA GLU A 60 -12.00 -32.86 1.70
C GLU A 60 -12.80 -33.44 0.53
N LEU A 61 -12.16 -33.57 -0.65
CA LEU A 61 -12.53 -34.56 -1.65
C LEU A 61 -11.33 -35.43 -1.94
N THR A 62 -11.39 -36.66 -1.45
CA THR A 62 -10.59 -37.80 -1.91
C THR A 62 -11.37 -38.51 -3.01
N THR A 63 -10.69 -39.01 -4.05
CA THR A 63 -10.88 -40.35 -4.65
C THR A 63 -10.02 -40.56 -5.91
N ASN A 64 -9.16 -41.58 -5.81
CA ASN A 64 -8.84 -42.62 -6.81
C ASN A 64 -8.24 -42.23 -8.19
N LEU A 65 -6.93 -42.45 -8.32
CA LEU A 65 -6.26 -42.73 -9.61
C LEU A 65 -6.49 -44.18 -10.04
N PRO A 66 -6.67 -44.46 -11.34
CA PRO A 66 -6.33 -45.74 -11.94
C PRO A 66 -5.03 -45.67 -12.76
N THR A 67 -4.19 -46.67 -12.53
CA THR A 67 -2.98 -47.03 -13.27
C THR A 67 -3.28 -47.34 -14.74
N ILE A 68 -2.66 -46.63 -15.68
CA ILE A 68 -2.72 -46.94 -17.11
C ILE A 68 -1.42 -47.61 -17.55
N ARG A 69 -1.59 -48.82 -18.11
CA ARG A 69 -0.55 -49.66 -18.73
C ARG A 69 0.07 -48.97 -19.94
N THR A 70 1.39 -49.04 -20.04
CA THR A 70 2.16 -48.65 -21.22
C THR A 70 2.01 -49.71 -22.33
N HIS A 71 1.53 -49.29 -23.50
CA HIS A 71 1.67 -50.07 -24.74
C HIS A 71 2.56 -49.30 -25.71
N SER A 72 3.66 -49.95 -26.08
CA SER A 72 4.58 -49.57 -27.14
C SER A 72 3.88 -49.59 -28.49
N LEU A 73 3.95 -48.48 -29.25
CA LEU A 73 3.62 -48.45 -30.67
C LEU A 73 4.75 -47.69 -31.39
N THR A 74 5.56 -48.45 -32.11
CA THR A 74 6.51 -47.95 -33.11
C THR A 74 5.73 -47.42 -34.32
N HIS A 75 5.79 -46.11 -34.58
CA HIS A 75 5.34 -45.55 -35.85
C HIS A 75 6.44 -44.78 -36.56
N SER A 76 6.53 -45.13 -37.84
CA SER A 76 7.50 -44.75 -38.87
C SER A 76 7.72 -43.24 -39.02
N LEU A 77 8.99 -42.83 -39.12
CA LEU A 77 9.42 -41.47 -39.42
C LEU A 77 9.19 -41.17 -40.91
N THR A 78 8.23 -40.31 -41.22
CA THR A 78 8.18 -39.58 -42.49
C THR A 78 8.56 -38.13 -42.23
N HIS A 79 9.73 -37.73 -42.74
CA HIS A 79 10.25 -36.37 -42.65
C HIS A 79 9.39 -35.44 -43.51
N THR A 80 8.49 -34.69 -42.87
CA THR A 80 7.87 -33.51 -43.49
C THR A 80 8.60 -32.29 -42.97
N PHE A 81 9.35 -31.60 -43.83
CA PHE A 81 9.98 -30.32 -43.50
C PHE A 81 8.88 -29.27 -43.31
N ALA A 82 8.48 -29.05 -42.06
CA ALA A 82 7.66 -27.91 -41.68
C ALA A 82 8.56 -26.67 -41.63
N THR A 83 8.39 -25.77 -42.58
CA THR A 83 8.92 -24.40 -42.53
C THR A 83 8.43 -23.72 -41.26
N SER A 84 9.32 -23.55 -40.28
CA SER A 84 9.05 -22.84 -39.03
C SER A 84 9.02 -21.34 -39.30
N THR A 85 7.83 -20.76 -39.27
CA THR A 85 7.66 -19.32 -39.07
C THR A 85 8.33 -18.92 -37.75
N PRO A 86 9.06 -17.78 -37.69
CA PRO A 86 9.71 -17.34 -36.47
C PRO A 86 8.62 -17.08 -35.42
N ARG A 87 8.63 -17.88 -34.36
CA ARG A 87 7.78 -17.70 -33.20
C ARG A 87 8.24 -16.40 -32.55
N THR A 88 7.47 -15.33 -32.70
CA THR A 88 7.68 -14.08 -31.96
C THR A 88 7.70 -14.45 -30.48
N THR A 89 8.89 -14.52 -29.90
CA THR A 89 9.06 -14.85 -28.47
C THR A 89 8.47 -13.69 -27.70
N MET A 90 7.29 -13.89 -27.12
CA MET A 90 6.72 -12.93 -26.18
C MET A 90 7.79 -12.61 -25.13
N PRO A 91 7.99 -11.31 -24.80
CA PRO A 91 8.89 -10.97 -23.71
C PRO A 91 8.44 -11.68 -22.43
N PRO A 92 9.38 -12.07 -21.55
CA PRO A 92 9.04 -12.73 -20.30
C PRO A 92 8.04 -11.88 -19.50
N PRO A 93 7.07 -12.51 -18.80
CA PRO A 93 6.07 -11.79 -18.05
C PRO A 93 6.71 -10.94 -16.96
N ARG A 94 6.24 -9.70 -16.82
CA ARG A 94 6.74 -8.77 -15.80
C ARG A 94 6.27 -9.23 -14.41
N PRO A 95 7.07 -9.02 -13.35
CA PRO A 95 6.61 -9.29 -11.99
C PRO A 95 5.39 -8.43 -11.64
N SER A 96 4.45 -9.01 -10.89
CA SER A 96 3.22 -8.30 -10.46
C SER A 96 3.36 -7.70 -9.07
N ILE A 97 2.82 -6.50 -8.88
CA ILE A 97 2.71 -5.79 -7.60
C ILE A 97 1.23 -5.74 -7.20
N LEU A 98 0.91 -6.35 -6.06
CA LEU A 98 -0.41 -6.23 -5.44
C LEU A 98 -0.60 -4.84 -4.84
N CYS A 99 -1.64 -4.11 -5.24
CA CYS A 99 -1.90 -2.74 -4.84
C CYS A 99 -3.11 -2.63 -3.90
N LEU A 100 -2.89 -2.12 -2.69
CA LEU A 100 -3.84 -2.02 -1.58
C LEU A 100 -4.18 -0.56 -1.27
N HIS A 101 -5.44 -0.18 -1.50
CA HIS A 101 -5.90 1.20 -1.38
C HIS A 101 -6.04 1.70 0.07
N GLY A 102 -6.22 3.01 0.26
CA GLY A 102 -6.45 3.61 1.58
C GLY A 102 -7.89 3.45 2.09
N SER A 103 -8.13 3.73 3.37
CA SER A 103 -9.49 3.66 3.94
C SER A 103 -10.44 4.64 3.25
N GLY A 104 -11.66 4.19 2.93
CA GLY A 104 -12.67 5.01 2.28
C GLY A 104 -12.39 5.28 0.80
N THR A 105 -11.65 4.39 0.14
CA THR A 105 -11.40 4.40 -1.31
C THR A 105 -11.68 3.02 -1.91
N SER A 106 -11.28 2.78 -3.16
CA SER A 106 -11.44 1.50 -3.85
C SER A 106 -10.22 1.21 -4.73
N ALA A 107 -10.12 -0.01 -5.24
CA ALA A 107 -9.13 -0.41 -6.24
C ALA A 107 -9.11 0.53 -7.45
N ALA A 108 -10.30 0.91 -7.94
CA ALA A 108 -10.45 1.81 -9.08
C ALA A 108 -9.95 3.23 -8.75
N ILE A 109 -10.34 3.78 -7.60
CA ILE A 109 -9.87 5.10 -7.14
C ILE A 109 -8.35 5.07 -6.96
N PHE A 110 -7.80 4.02 -6.36
CA PHE A 110 -6.36 3.94 -6.12
C PHE A 110 -5.54 3.81 -7.41
N SER A 111 -6.06 3.07 -8.40
CA SER A 111 -5.49 3.05 -9.76
C SER A 111 -5.48 4.43 -10.42
N ALA A 112 -6.51 5.25 -10.17
CA ALA A 112 -6.55 6.64 -10.65
C ALA A 112 -5.55 7.54 -9.90
N GLN A 113 -5.50 7.46 -8.56
CA GLN A 113 -4.57 8.22 -7.71
C GLN A 113 -3.10 7.91 -8.02
N THR A 114 -2.80 6.65 -8.37
CA THR A 114 -1.44 6.20 -8.71
C THR A 114 -1.13 6.27 -10.20
N ARG A 115 -1.97 6.91 -11.04
CA ARG A 115 -1.83 6.91 -12.51
C ARG A 115 -0.41 7.25 -12.99
N ARG A 116 0.23 8.28 -12.43
CA ARG A 116 1.58 8.71 -12.85
C ARG A 116 2.64 7.67 -12.47
N LEU A 117 2.62 7.22 -11.21
CA LEU A 117 3.49 6.14 -10.74
C LEU A 117 3.29 4.85 -11.54
N ARG A 118 2.05 4.46 -11.82
CA ARG A 118 1.72 3.29 -12.66
C ARG A 118 2.25 3.44 -14.08
N SER A 119 2.24 4.65 -14.64
CA SER A 119 2.83 4.91 -15.96
C SER A 119 4.35 4.72 -15.93
N ALA A 120 5.03 5.27 -14.93
CA ALA A 120 6.48 5.15 -14.75
C ALA A 120 6.94 3.70 -14.49
N LEU A 121 6.13 2.92 -13.75
CA LEU A 121 6.44 1.52 -13.44
C LEU A 121 6.04 0.54 -14.55
N ARG A 122 5.24 0.96 -15.53
CA ARG A 122 4.72 0.10 -16.60
C ARG A 122 5.80 -0.73 -17.30
N PRO A 123 7.02 -0.24 -17.62
CA PRO A 123 8.03 -1.07 -18.26
C PRO A 123 8.50 -2.26 -17.42
N TYR A 124 8.35 -2.19 -16.08
CA TYR A 124 8.99 -3.09 -15.14
C TYR A 124 8.01 -4.03 -14.42
N PHE A 125 6.79 -3.56 -14.13
CA PHE A 125 5.83 -4.29 -13.30
C PHE A 125 4.41 -4.22 -13.84
N ASP A 126 3.63 -5.24 -13.51
CA ASP A 126 2.17 -5.23 -13.60
C ASP A 126 1.55 -4.86 -12.25
N LEU A 127 0.72 -3.81 -12.19
CA LEU A 127 0.08 -3.39 -10.94
C LEU A 127 -1.35 -3.94 -10.87
N ILE A 128 -1.62 -4.74 -9.85
CA ILE A 128 -2.88 -5.46 -9.67
C ILE A 128 -3.62 -4.89 -8.46
N PHE A 129 -4.76 -4.22 -8.70
CA PHE A 129 -5.52 -3.54 -7.66
C PHE A 129 -6.68 -4.41 -7.19
N VAL A 130 -6.93 -4.46 -5.88
CA VAL A 130 -8.04 -5.21 -5.27
C VAL A 130 -8.77 -4.38 -4.23
N ASP A 131 -10.07 -4.63 -4.07
CA ASP A 131 -10.89 -3.94 -3.07
C ASP A 131 -10.77 -4.58 -1.69
N ALA A 132 -10.81 -3.74 -0.67
CA ALA A 132 -10.87 -4.16 0.73
C ALA A 132 -12.24 -4.76 1.08
N PRO A 133 -12.35 -5.61 2.13
CA PRO A 133 -13.57 -6.36 2.40
C PRO A 133 -14.72 -5.55 3.00
N ILE A 134 -14.45 -4.41 3.65
CA ILE A 134 -15.43 -3.74 4.51
C ILE A 134 -15.94 -2.49 3.78
N PRO A 135 -17.24 -2.42 3.41
CA PRO A 135 -17.84 -1.19 2.90
C PRO A 135 -17.68 -0.03 3.89
N SER A 136 -17.48 1.18 3.36
CA SER A 136 -17.35 2.38 4.18
C SER A 136 -17.88 3.63 3.48
N PRO A 137 -18.09 4.73 4.22
CA PRO A 137 -18.14 6.06 3.63
C PRO A 137 -16.81 6.42 2.93
N PRO A 138 -16.79 7.45 2.07
CA PRO A 138 -15.55 7.96 1.49
C PRO A 138 -14.61 8.51 2.57
N GLY A 139 -13.31 8.33 2.34
CA GLY A 139 -12.26 8.79 3.25
C GLY A 139 -11.99 10.29 3.17
N PRO A 140 -11.18 10.85 4.09
CA PRO A 140 -10.72 12.24 4.00
C PRO A 140 -10.03 12.50 2.66
N GLY A 141 -10.35 13.63 2.01
CA GLY A 141 -9.75 14.03 0.73
C GLY A 141 -10.25 13.26 -0.50
N VAL A 142 -11.17 12.29 -0.35
CA VAL A 142 -11.79 11.56 -1.47
C VAL A 142 -12.87 12.40 -2.15
N LEU A 143 -13.67 13.09 -1.35
CA LEU A 143 -14.69 14.02 -1.84
C LEU A 143 -14.12 15.45 -1.97
N PRO A 144 -14.63 16.24 -2.93
CA PRO A 144 -15.70 15.91 -3.88
C PRO A 144 -15.20 15.14 -5.12
N PHE A 145 -13.90 15.00 -5.32
CA PHE A 145 -13.31 14.55 -6.59
C PHE A 145 -13.75 13.16 -7.05
N PHE A 146 -14.05 12.25 -6.11
CA PHE A 146 -14.47 10.88 -6.40
C PHE A 146 -15.92 10.59 -5.99
N SER A 147 -16.81 11.59 -5.90
CA SER A 147 -18.21 11.40 -5.44
C SER A 147 -18.95 10.26 -6.13
N ASP A 148 -18.73 10.14 -7.45
CA ASP A 148 -19.45 9.20 -8.32
C ASP A 148 -18.64 7.91 -8.54
N SER A 149 -17.53 7.73 -7.82
CA SER A 149 -16.61 6.59 -7.94
C SER A 149 -16.77 5.56 -6.82
N GLY A 150 -17.83 5.68 -6.01
CA GLY A 150 -18.21 4.63 -5.07
C GLY A 150 -18.52 3.30 -5.79
N PRO A 151 -18.56 2.18 -5.06
CA PRO A 151 -18.48 2.04 -3.60
C PRO A 151 -17.07 2.31 -3.02
N TYR A 152 -17.02 2.57 -1.71
CA TYR A 152 -15.77 2.77 -0.96
C TYR A 152 -15.60 1.69 0.10
N TYR A 153 -14.36 1.38 0.42
CA TYR A 153 -13.99 0.26 1.28
C TYR A 153 -12.86 0.61 2.25
N LYS A 154 -12.71 -0.20 3.29
CA LYS A 154 -11.60 -0.18 4.25
C LYS A 154 -11.16 -1.61 4.61
N TRP A 155 -9.90 -1.74 5.02
CA TRP A 155 -9.26 -3.03 5.36
C TRP A 155 -9.60 -3.51 6.76
N PHE A 156 -9.64 -2.57 7.70
CA PHE A 156 -9.82 -2.87 9.12
C PHE A 156 -11.01 -2.11 9.69
N SER A 157 -11.64 -2.69 10.70
CA SER A 157 -12.63 -1.97 11.48
C SER A 157 -11.93 -0.88 12.31
N PRO A 158 -12.58 0.25 12.60
CA PRO A 158 -12.07 1.20 13.56
C PRO A 158 -11.83 0.45 14.88
N THR A 159 -10.62 0.52 15.41
CA THR A 159 -10.35 -0.04 16.73
C THR A 159 -11.18 0.76 17.72
N THR A 160 -12.28 0.20 18.21
CA THR A 160 -13.02 0.82 19.31
C THR A 160 -12.09 0.83 20.52
N THR A 161 -11.52 1.98 20.83
CA THR A 161 -10.91 2.27 22.12
C THR A 161 -12.04 2.37 23.15
N THR A 162 -12.77 1.28 23.35
CA THR A 162 -13.70 1.20 24.46
C THR A 162 -12.81 1.04 25.69
N THR A 163 -12.91 1.99 26.61
CA THR A 163 -12.26 2.08 27.93
C THR A 163 -12.67 0.94 28.88
N THR A 164 -12.81 -0.28 28.35
CA THR A 164 -13.26 -1.45 29.08
C THR A 164 -12.29 -2.56 28.76
N THR A 165 -11.44 -2.85 29.75
CA THR A 165 -10.75 -4.11 30.06
C THR A 165 -10.85 -5.20 28.99
N THR A 166 -10.38 -4.93 27.77
CA THR A 166 -10.34 -5.95 26.73
C THR A 166 -9.18 -6.84 27.09
N THR A 167 -9.46 -8.10 27.42
CA THR A 167 -8.40 -9.05 27.77
C THR A 167 -7.46 -9.21 26.57
N THR A 168 -6.18 -9.48 26.82
CA THR A 168 -5.18 -9.70 25.76
C THR A 168 -5.59 -10.82 24.79
N VAL A 169 -6.39 -11.77 25.25
CA VAL A 169 -6.94 -12.88 24.45
C VAL A 169 -7.98 -12.40 23.45
N GLU A 170 -8.94 -11.56 23.85
CA GLU A 170 -9.97 -11.02 22.94
C GLU A 170 -9.37 -10.11 21.87
N ALA A 171 -8.41 -9.27 22.26
CA ALA A 171 -7.68 -8.42 21.32
C ALA A 171 -6.92 -9.27 20.28
N ARG A 172 -6.28 -10.36 20.72
CA ARG A 172 -5.60 -11.30 19.84
C ARG A 172 -6.56 -12.01 18.89
N GLN A 173 -7.70 -12.51 19.39
CA GLN A 173 -8.69 -13.20 18.57
C GLN A 173 -9.29 -12.28 17.50
N ARG A 174 -9.58 -11.02 17.86
CA ARG A 174 -10.05 -10.00 16.92
C ARG A 174 -9.02 -9.79 15.80
N THR A 175 -7.76 -9.59 16.16
CA THR A 175 -6.70 -9.32 15.18
C THR A 175 -6.48 -10.51 14.23
N THR A 176 -6.48 -11.74 14.75
CA THR A 176 -6.44 -12.96 13.92
C THR A 176 -7.60 -13.02 12.93
N SER A 177 -8.81 -12.68 13.38
CA SER A 177 -10.00 -12.70 12.53
C SER A 177 -9.95 -11.60 11.46
N GLU A 178 -9.42 -10.42 11.79
CA GLU A 178 -9.18 -9.33 10.83
C GLU A 178 -8.16 -9.74 9.76
N ILE A 179 -7.06 -10.38 10.15
CA ILE A 179 -6.04 -10.90 9.22
C ILE A 179 -6.67 -11.90 8.24
N ALA A 180 -7.42 -12.88 8.75
CA ALA A 180 -8.09 -13.88 7.92
C ALA A 180 -9.11 -13.24 6.95
N ALA A 181 -9.84 -12.23 7.40
CA ALA A 181 -10.80 -11.51 6.55
C ALA A 181 -10.08 -10.74 5.43
N VAL A 182 -8.97 -10.06 5.76
CA VAL A 182 -8.16 -9.31 4.79
C VAL A 182 -7.52 -10.24 3.76
N THR A 183 -6.87 -11.33 4.18
CA THR A 183 -6.23 -12.27 3.25
C THR A 183 -7.25 -12.91 2.31
N ALA A 184 -8.37 -13.39 2.84
CA ALA A 184 -9.42 -14.01 2.04
C ALA A 184 -10.07 -13.00 1.05
N ALA A 185 -10.17 -11.73 1.41
CA ALA A 185 -10.66 -10.69 0.50
C ALA A 185 -9.72 -10.45 -0.67
N ILE A 186 -8.41 -10.38 -0.39
CA ILE A 186 -7.38 -10.20 -1.42
C ILE A 186 -7.34 -11.41 -2.35
N GLU A 187 -7.36 -12.63 -1.82
CA GLU A 187 -7.41 -13.86 -2.61
C GLU A 187 -8.62 -13.88 -3.55
N ARG A 188 -9.82 -13.53 -3.04
CA ARG A 188 -11.02 -13.40 -3.89
C ARG A 188 -10.87 -12.30 -4.94
N GLY A 189 -10.28 -11.16 -4.58
CA GLY A 189 -10.04 -10.05 -5.49
C GLY A 189 -9.10 -10.42 -6.64
N LEU A 190 -8.04 -11.17 -6.34
CA LEU A 190 -7.10 -11.71 -7.31
C LEU A 190 -7.75 -12.79 -8.18
N ALA A 191 -8.50 -13.72 -7.58
CA ALA A 191 -9.18 -14.80 -8.29
C ALA A 191 -10.20 -14.27 -9.32
N LYS A 192 -10.93 -13.19 -9.00
CA LYS A 192 -11.82 -12.49 -9.94
C LYS A 192 -11.09 -11.94 -11.17
N GLN A 193 -9.78 -11.72 -11.06
CA GLN A 193 -8.91 -11.27 -12.15
C GLN A 193 -8.10 -12.42 -12.78
N GLY A 194 -8.40 -13.68 -12.42
CA GLY A 194 -7.70 -14.85 -12.92
C GLY A 194 -6.27 -15.00 -12.38
N ARG A 195 -5.98 -14.45 -11.20
CA ARG A 195 -4.63 -14.42 -10.61
C ARG A 195 -4.59 -15.11 -9.26
N ARG A 196 -3.41 -15.59 -8.87
CA ARG A 196 -3.14 -16.19 -7.57
C ARG A 196 -2.16 -15.33 -6.76
N VAL A 197 -2.24 -15.44 -5.43
CA VAL A 197 -1.33 -14.77 -4.50
C VAL A 197 0.14 -15.08 -4.83
N ALA A 198 0.45 -16.33 -5.15
CA ALA A 198 1.81 -16.78 -5.45
C ALA A 198 2.44 -16.12 -6.69
N GLU A 199 1.66 -15.43 -7.52
CA GLU A 199 2.16 -14.67 -8.69
C GLU A 199 2.61 -13.24 -8.31
N MET A 200 2.27 -12.78 -7.11
CA MET A 200 2.61 -11.44 -6.65
C MET A 200 4.05 -11.41 -6.16
N ALA A 201 4.89 -10.60 -6.81
CA ALA A 201 6.30 -10.46 -6.46
C ALA A 201 6.54 -9.36 -5.43
N GLY A 202 5.60 -8.42 -5.29
CA GLY A 202 5.66 -7.33 -4.32
C GLY A 202 4.28 -6.82 -3.94
N VAL A 203 4.24 -5.97 -2.92
CA VAL A 203 3.02 -5.34 -2.43
C VAL A 203 3.21 -3.83 -2.30
N LEU A 204 2.20 -3.06 -2.72
CA LEU A 204 2.15 -1.62 -2.63
C LEU A 204 0.90 -1.22 -1.84
N GLY A 205 1.07 -0.52 -0.73
CA GLY A 205 -0.03 0.00 0.09
C GLY A 205 -0.06 1.52 0.11
N PHE A 206 -1.25 2.10 0.29
CA PHE A 206 -1.42 3.51 0.63
C PHE A 206 -2.22 3.67 1.92
N SER A 207 -1.77 4.56 2.83
CA SER A 207 -2.48 4.85 4.09
C SER A 207 -2.81 3.56 4.85
N GLN A 208 -4.07 3.26 5.14
CA GLN A 208 -4.47 1.99 5.78
C GLN A 208 -4.02 0.73 4.99
N GLY A 209 -3.87 0.82 3.67
CA GLY A 209 -3.36 -0.27 2.84
C GLY A 209 -1.91 -0.65 3.15
N THR A 210 -1.09 0.25 3.74
CA THR A 210 0.28 -0.09 4.16
C THR A 210 0.29 -1.01 5.38
N VAL A 211 -0.74 -0.92 6.23
CA VAL A 211 -0.90 -1.83 7.37
C VAL A 211 -1.21 -3.24 6.87
N ALA A 212 -2.12 -3.37 5.90
CA ALA A 212 -2.38 -4.64 5.24
C ALA A 212 -1.13 -5.17 4.52
N ALA A 213 -0.40 -4.32 3.80
CA ALA A 213 0.84 -4.70 3.13
C ALA A 213 1.90 -5.25 4.09
N ALA A 214 2.12 -4.58 5.23
CA ALA A 214 3.05 -5.04 6.26
C ALA A 214 2.64 -6.39 6.86
N LEU A 215 1.33 -6.62 7.09
CA LEU A 215 0.81 -7.90 7.52
C LEU A 215 1.06 -9.02 6.50
N LEU A 216 0.87 -8.76 5.20
CA LEU A 216 1.16 -9.76 4.16
C LEU A 216 2.64 -10.11 4.07
N LEU A 217 3.53 -9.12 4.22
CA LEU A 217 4.98 -9.36 4.27
C LEU A 217 5.36 -10.20 5.50
N TRP A 218 4.72 -9.93 6.65
CA TRP A 218 4.90 -10.72 7.86
C TRP A 218 4.41 -12.17 7.70
N LEU A 219 3.23 -12.38 7.11
CA LEU A 219 2.73 -13.72 6.78
C LEU A 219 3.66 -14.46 5.80
N GLY A 220 4.18 -13.74 4.81
CA GLY A 220 5.14 -14.27 3.83
C GLY A 220 6.43 -14.77 4.47
N ARG A 221 6.95 -14.04 5.47
CA ARG A 221 8.10 -14.50 6.30
C ARG A 221 7.81 -15.82 7.00
N GLY A 222 6.56 -16.01 7.45
CA GLY A 222 6.10 -17.25 8.09
C GLY A 222 5.83 -18.41 7.14
N GLY A 223 5.84 -18.17 5.82
CA GLY A 223 5.40 -19.15 4.83
C GLY A 223 3.88 -19.36 4.78
N GLU A 224 3.09 -18.48 5.37
CA GLU A 224 1.63 -18.63 5.44
C GLU A 224 0.95 -18.11 4.15
N GLY A 225 -0.22 -18.67 3.81
CA GLY A 225 -1.14 -18.13 2.80
C GLY A 225 -0.60 -17.95 1.38
N GLY A 226 0.52 -18.60 1.02
CA GLY A 226 1.17 -18.40 -0.28
C GLY A 226 1.88 -17.06 -0.45
N TRP A 227 2.00 -16.26 0.62
CA TRP A 227 2.60 -14.91 0.60
C TRP A 227 4.13 -14.93 0.54
N ALA A 228 4.77 -16.11 0.62
CA ALA A 228 6.22 -16.29 0.51
C ALA A 228 6.81 -15.79 -0.83
N GLY A 229 5.96 -15.57 -1.85
CA GLY A 229 6.35 -14.97 -3.13
C GLY A 229 6.60 -13.45 -3.07
N LEU A 230 6.18 -12.77 -2.00
CA LEU A 230 6.41 -11.34 -1.83
C LEU A 230 7.87 -11.07 -1.47
N ARG A 231 8.59 -10.38 -2.36
CA ARG A 231 10.03 -10.10 -2.24
C ARG A 231 10.33 -8.66 -1.85
N PHE A 232 9.37 -7.75 -1.99
CA PHE A 232 9.53 -6.33 -1.66
C PHE A 232 8.20 -5.66 -1.34
N GLY A 233 8.26 -4.52 -0.66
CA GLY A 233 7.11 -3.69 -0.30
C GLY A 233 7.26 -2.22 -0.69
N VAL A 234 6.15 -1.55 -0.93
CA VAL A 234 6.08 -0.11 -1.21
C VAL A 234 5.00 0.50 -0.32
N MET A 235 5.38 1.40 0.59
CA MET A 235 4.48 1.99 1.58
C MET A 235 4.31 3.48 1.30
N LEU A 236 3.14 3.88 0.79
CA LEU A 236 2.85 5.27 0.46
C LEU A 236 2.04 5.94 1.57
N CYS A 237 2.58 6.99 2.18
CA CYS A 237 1.92 7.77 3.24
C CYS A 237 1.31 6.86 4.31
N GLY A 238 2.14 5.97 4.85
CA GLY A 238 1.67 4.79 5.58
C GLY A 238 0.90 5.10 6.86
N GLY A 239 -0.11 4.28 7.12
CA GLY A 239 -0.73 4.17 8.44
C GLY A 239 0.05 3.19 9.33
N CYS A 240 -0.14 3.30 10.64
CA CYS A 240 0.39 2.36 11.62
C CYS A 240 -0.70 2.00 12.63
N ARG A 241 -0.67 0.74 13.10
CA ARG A 241 -1.44 0.29 14.25
C ARG A 241 -0.51 -0.43 15.23
N ALA A 242 -0.63 -0.10 16.51
CA ALA A 242 0.25 -0.63 17.55
C ALA A 242 0.14 -2.16 17.71
N ASP A 243 -1.06 -2.72 17.53
CA ASP A 243 -1.27 -4.18 17.56
C ASP A 243 -0.51 -4.89 16.43
N VAL A 244 -0.51 -4.32 15.22
CA VAL A 244 0.26 -4.84 14.08
C VAL A 244 1.77 -4.75 14.33
N VAL A 245 2.25 -3.62 14.86
CA VAL A 245 3.67 -3.47 15.25
C VAL A 245 4.07 -4.53 16.27
N GLY A 246 3.26 -4.73 17.31
CA GLY A 246 3.49 -5.74 18.34
C GLY A 246 3.47 -7.17 17.80
N MET A 247 2.63 -7.47 16.81
CA MET A 247 2.56 -8.78 16.17
C MET A 247 3.75 -9.08 15.26
N ILE A 248 4.29 -8.07 14.58
CA ILE A 248 5.44 -8.27 13.70
C ILE A 248 6.63 -8.81 14.49
N GLY A 249 6.76 -8.39 15.75
CA GLY A 249 7.80 -8.85 16.67
C GLY A 249 9.17 -8.49 16.11
N ASP A 250 9.94 -9.50 15.70
CA ASP A 250 11.18 -9.28 14.97
C ASP A 250 10.94 -8.44 13.71
N ARG A 251 11.80 -7.44 13.48
CA ARG A 251 11.69 -6.56 12.32
C ARG A 251 11.78 -7.34 11.01
N LEU A 252 10.97 -6.96 10.02
CA LEU A 252 10.92 -7.57 8.70
C LEU A 252 12.21 -7.28 7.93
N ALA A 253 12.85 -8.36 7.43
CA ALA A 253 14.05 -8.30 6.60
C ALA A 253 13.69 -8.41 5.10
N VAL A 254 12.83 -7.50 4.64
CA VAL A 254 12.33 -7.46 3.25
C VAL A 254 12.58 -6.07 2.66
N PRO A 255 13.18 -5.96 1.46
CA PRO A 255 13.37 -4.68 0.80
C PRO A 255 12.08 -3.86 0.73
N THR A 256 12.10 -2.63 1.25
CA THR A 256 10.94 -1.76 1.27
C THR A 256 11.28 -0.32 0.94
N VAL A 257 10.37 0.34 0.22
CA VAL A 257 10.41 1.79 -0.02
C VAL A 257 9.23 2.43 0.69
N HIS A 258 9.50 3.42 1.54
CA HIS A 258 8.50 4.19 2.26
C HIS A 258 8.50 5.62 1.74
N LEU A 259 7.36 6.08 1.23
CA LEU A 259 7.15 7.46 0.82
C LEU A 259 6.42 8.23 1.93
N HIS A 260 6.99 9.34 2.38
CA HIS A 260 6.44 10.21 3.41
C HIS A 260 6.16 11.62 2.84
N GLY A 261 4.92 12.07 2.94
CA GLY A 261 4.58 13.47 2.69
C GLY A 261 4.95 14.33 3.89
N LEU A 262 5.78 15.36 3.71
CA LEU A 262 6.23 16.21 4.82
C LEU A 262 5.10 17.07 5.42
N ALA A 263 4.04 17.32 4.65
CA ALA A 263 2.82 17.98 5.11
C ALA A 263 1.68 16.98 5.42
N ASP A 264 1.97 15.68 5.47
CA ASP A 264 0.99 14.65 5.81
C ASP A 264 0.62 14.74 7.31
N PRO A 265 -0.66 14.97 7.67
CA PRO A 265 -1.09 14.96 9.08
C PRO A 265 -0.86 13.61 9.77
N PHE A 266 -0.65 12.53 9.02
CA PHE A 266 -0.36 11.19 9.50
C PHE A 266 1.12 10.79 9.39
N LEU A 267 2.04 11.73 9.09
CA LEU A 267 3.48 11.45 8.95
C LEU A 267 4.07 10.67 10.15
N HIS A 268 3.62 10.96 11.37
CA HIS A 268 4.04 10.21 12.56
C HIS A 268 3.71 8.72 12.45
N ALA A 269 2.53 8.37 11.94
CA ALA A 269 2.14 6.98 11.73
C ALA A 269 3.02 6.30 10.67
N SER A 270 3.39 7.01 9.59
CA SER A 270 4.30 6.47 8.59
C SER A 270 5.68 6.16 9.18
N ARG A 271 6.18 7.03 10.06
CA ARG A 271 7.43 6.81 10.82
C ARG A 271 7.31 5.69 11.84
N LEU A 272 6.18 5.51 12.51
CA LEU A 272 6.01 4.33 13.38
C LEU A 272 5.99 3.03 12.58
N LEU A 273 5.44 3.03 11.36
CA LEU A 273 5.44 1.84 10.51
C LEU A 273 6.87 1.41 10.14
N THR A 274 7.83 2.33 10.03
CA THR A 274 9.23 1.97 9.72
C THR A 274 9.88 1.12 10.81
N GLU A 275 9.41 1.20 12.06
CA GLU A 275 9.92 0.37 13.15
C GLU A 275 9.64 -1.12 12.96
N CYS A 276 8.70 -1.46 12.06
CA CYS A 276 8.43 -2.85 11.69
C CYS A 276 9.51 -3.46 10.78
N PHE A 277 10.41 -2.64 10.23
CA PHE A 277 11.37 -3.05 9.19
C PHE A 277 12.80 -2.92 9.68
N ARG A 278 13.65 -3.84 9.24
CA ARG A 278 15.10 -3.77 9.51
C ARG A 278 15.70 -2.60 8.72
N PRO A 279 16.48 -1.70 9.36
CA PRO A 279 17.03 -0.52 8.69
C PRO A 279 17.83 -0.85 7.42
N GLU A 280 18.49 -2.01 7.37
CA GLU A 280 19.30 -2.42 6.22
C GLU A 280 18.46 -2.74 4.97
N PHE A 281 17.16 -2.95 5.13
CA PHE A 281 16.21 -3.27 4.06
C PHE A 281 15.20 -2.13 3.81
N LEU A 282 15.31 -1.03 4.55
CA LEU A 282 14.38 0.07 4.53
C LEU A 282 14.98 1.26 3.77
N THR A 283 14.26 1.71 2.74
CA THR A 283 14.54 2.99 2.07
C THR A 283 13.39 3.95 2.34
N VAL A 284 13.69 5.15 2.83
CA VAL A 284 12.70 6.21 3.04
C VAL A 284 12.93 7.34 2.03
N MET A 285 11.86 7.75 1.36
CA MET A 285 11.79 8.92 0.51
C MET A 285 10.78 9.91 1.10
N GLU A 286 11.20 11.15 1.28
CA GLU A 286 10.33 12.25 1.70
C GLU A 286 10.04 13.16 0.50
N PHE A 287 8.86 13.77 0.45
CA PHE A 287 8.48 14.75 -0.57
C PHE A 287 7.63 15.89 0.01
N GLU A 288 7.66 17.04 -0.67
CA GLU A 288 6.88 18.24 -0.31
C GLU A 288 5.41 18.06 -0.70
N GLY A 289 4.68 17.24 0.05
CA GLY A 289 3.25 17.00 -0.15
C GLY A 289 2.55 16.48 1.09
N GLY A 290 1.22 16.32 0.96
CA GLY A 290 0.35 15.87 2.05
C GLY A 290 0.09 14.36 2.01
N HIS A 291 -1.08 13.96 2.51
CA HIS A 291 -1.53 12.56 2.52
C HIS A 291 -2.02 12.10 1.13
N HIS A 292 -1.13 11.99 0.15
CA HIS A 292 -1.46 11.60 -1.22
C HIS A 292 -0.31 10.93 -1.97
N CYS A 293 -0.62 10.28 -3.09
CA CYS A 293 0.41 9.79 -4.02
C CYS A 293 1.12 10.97 -4.71
N PRO A 294 2.43 10.88 -4.99
CA PRO A 294 3.16 11.97 -5.62
C PRO A 294 2.65 12.19 -7.04
N SER A 295 2.58 13.45 -7.44
CA SER A 295 2.14 13.85 -8.78
C SER A 295 3.23 14.60 -9.55
N GLY A 296 4.18 15.26 -8.89
CA GLY A 296 5.32 15.91 -9.54
C GLY A 296 6.21 14.89 -10.27
N GLU A 297 6.68 15.22 -11.47
CA GLU A 297 7.45 14.32 -12.33
C GLU A 297 8.73 13.83 -11.64
N GLY A 298 9.49 14.75 -11.02
CA GLY A 298 10.71 14.40 -10.28
C GLY A 298 10.48 13.43 -9.11
N ASP A 299 9.41 13.61 -8.34
CA ASP A 299 9.08 12.70 -7.23
C ASP A 299 8.58 11.35 -7.74
N VAL A 300 7.80 11.34 -8.82
CA VAL A 300 7.30 10.11 -9.45
C VAL A 300 8.46 9.28 -9.99
N ASP A 301 9.39 9.89 -10.71
CA ASP A 301 10.54 9.21 -11.30
C ASP A 301 11.49 8.67 -10.24
N ARG A 302 11.76 9.48 -9.20
CA ARG A 302 12.58 9.05 -8.06
C ARG A 302 11.94 7.87 -7.34
N LEU A 303 10.64 7.94 -7.04
CA LEU A 303 9.93 6.82 -6.42
C LEU A 303 9.94 5.59 -7.31
N ALA A 304 9.67 5.73 -8.60
CA ALA A 304 9.68 4.62 -9.55
C ALA A 304 11.06 3.94 -9.62
N GLY A 305 12.13 4.71 -9.66
CA GLY A 305 13.50 4.20 -9.62
C GLY A 305 13.79 3.36 -8.37
N LEU A 306 13.39 3.86 -7.19
CA LEU A 306 13.53 3.11 -5.94
C LEU A 306 12.72 1.80 -5.95
N VAL A 307 11.50 1.82 -6.48
CA VAL A 307 10.65 0.61 -6.60
C VAL A 307 11.29 -0.42 -7.54
N VAL A 308 11.88 0.03 -8.66
CA VAL A 308 12.62 -0.85 -9.58
C VAL A 308 13.85 -1.44 -8.91
N GLU A 309 14.59 -0.65 -8.12
CA GLU A 309 15.77 -1.12 -7.39
C GLU A 309 15.41 -2.24 -6.40
N VAL A 310 14.40 -2.04 -5.56
CA VAL A 310 13.98 -3.06 -4.59
C VAL A 310 13.31 -4.27 -5.25
N GLY A 311 12.59 -4.07 -6.36
CA GLY A 311 11.88 -5.15 -7.06
C GLY A 311 12.75 -5.98 -8.01
N GLY A 312 13.84 -5.41 -8.53
CA GLY A 312 14.85 -6.09 -9.35
C GLY A 312 15.91 -6.83 -8.53
N GLY A 313 16.10 -6.45 -7.27
CA GLY A 313 17.14 -6.94 -6.37
C GLY A 313 16.92 -8.32 -5.76
N GLY A 314 16.82 -9.38 -6.58
CA GLY A 314 17.01 -10.77 -6.13
C GLY A 314 18.47 -11.15 -5.86
N GLY A 315 19.36 -10.17 -5.63
CA GLY A 315 20.81 -10.40 -5.62
C GLY A 315 21.64 -9.26 -5.04
N ARG A 316 21.34 -8.79 -3.83
CA ARG A 316 22.35 -8.10 -3.01
C ARG A 316 23.01 -9.11 -2.08
N ARG A 317 24.03 -9.81 -2.59
CA ARG A 317 25.15 -10.25 -1.73
C ARG A 317 25.89 -9.00 -1.28
N GLY A 318 26.19 -8.90 0.00
CA GLY A 318 26.81 -7.73 0.62
C GLY A 318 28.05 -7.24 -0.11
N ARG A 319 28.06 -5.93 -0.37
CA ARG A 319 29.24 -5.06 -0.43
C ARG A 319 28.74 -3.75 0.19
N GLY A 320 29.24 -3.35 1.36
CA GLY A 320 30.62 -2.91 1.52
C GLY A 320 30.66 -1.45 1.06
N GLY A 321 30.73 -0.52 2.01
CA GLY A 321 30.57 0.92 1.80
C GLY A 321 31.45 1.49 0.69
N GLY A 322 30.86 2.45 -0.04
CA GLY A 322 31.51 3.23 -1.08
C GLY A 322 30.47 4.09 -1.76
N GLY A 323 30.50 5.39 -1.47
CA GLY A 323 29.55 6.37 -2.01
C GLY A 323 29.57 6.38 -3.53
N VAL A 324 28.40 6.66 -4.13
CA VAL A 324 28.28 6.90 -5.55
C VAL A 324 27.68 8.28 -5.74
N THR A 325 28.56 9.24 -6.00
CA THR A 325 28.29 10.35 -6.89
C THR A 325 28.39 9.82 -8.33
N ALA A 326 27.33 10.01 -9.13
CA ALA A 326 27.44 9.96 -10.58
C ALA A 326 26.42 10.92 -11.18
N ALA A 327 26.96 11.98 -11.76
CA ALA A 327 26.28 12.99 -12.53
C ALA A 327 25.71 12.39 -13.84
N PHE A 328 24.49 12.79 -14.19
CA PHE A 328 24.00 12.69 -15.55
C PHE A 328 24.50 13.91 -16.33
N GLY A 329 25.43 13.67 -17.26
CA GLY A 329 25.80 14.63 -18.30
C GLY A 329 25.13 14.23 -19.61
N VAL A 330 24.29 15.12 -20.14
CA VAL A 330 23.77 15.08 -21.50
C VAL A 330 24.54 16.14 -22.29
N VAL A 331 25.34 15.72 -23.26
CA VAL A 331 25.54 16.36 -24.57
C VAL A 331 25.81 15.25 -25.59
#